data_AF-A0A1N7QR68-F1
#
_entry.id   AF-A0A1N7QR68-F1
#
_cell.length_a   1.000
_cell.length_b   1.000
_cell.length_c   1.000
_cell.angle_alpha   90.00
_cell.angle_beta   90.00
_cell.angle_gamma   90.00
#
_symmetry.space_group_name_H-M   'P 1'
#
loop_
_entity.id
_entity.type
_entity.pdbx_description
1 polymer ?
#
loop_
_entity_poly.entity_id
_entity_poly.type
_entity_poly.pdbx_seq_one_letter_code
_entity_poly.pdbx_strand_id
1 'polypeptide(L)'
;MANLAYPTPCGTAAIIPPLTETQRRTAALREMDADLHRVLIQDLMVVRQHEADQRAAEALYAATEARPAAELAFAMAVASSVRGDELAVVGAHFRQWALLAQGHLVSDLVDLCDDGQRVTFARRGWSKA
;
A
#
# COMPACT_ATOMS: atom_id res chain seq x y z
N MET A 1 -29.66 -6.64 -0.38
CA MET A 1 -28.68 -5.98 -1.27
C MET A 1 -29.44 -5.47 -2.49
N ALA A 2 -29.49 -4.15 -2.71
CA ALA A 2 -30.20 -3.58 -3.85
C ALA A 2 -29.25 -3.55 -5.06
N ASN A 3 -29.70 -4.10 -6.18
CA ASN A 3 -28.97 -4.03 -7.45
C ASN A 3 -29.00 -2.59 -7.96
N LEU A 4 -27.82 -2.01 -8.24
CA LEU A 4 -27.71 -0.72 -8.91
C LEU A 4 -28.07 -0.92 -10.39
N ALA A 5 -29.24 -0.44 -10.78
CA ALA A 5 -29.70 -0.46 -12.17
C ALA A 5 -29.46 0.91 -12.82
N TYR A 6 -28.57 0.95 -13.82
CA TYR A 6 -28.41 2.14 -14.66
C TYR A 6 -29.19 1.96 -15.97
N PRO A 7 -30.10 2.88 -16.32
CA PRO A 7 -30.80 2.81 -17.60
C PRO A 7 -29.81 3.12 -18.73
N THR A 8 -29.64 2.19 -19.66
CA THR A 8 -28.87 2.43 -20.89
C THR A 8 -29.77 3.00 -22.00
N PRO A 9 -29.23 3.74 -22.98
CA PRO A 9 -30.01 4.39 -24.04
C PRO A 9 -30.88 3.44 -24.89
N CYS A 10 -30.55 2.14 -24.91
CA CYS A 10 -31.32 1.12 -25.63
C CYS A 10 -32.45 0.47 -24.79
N GLY A 11 -32.77 1.02 -23.61
CA GLY A 11 -33.88 0.53 -22.78
C GLY A 11 -33.55 -0.69 -21.92
N THR A 12 -32.30 -1.18 -21.98
CA THR A 12 -31.83 -2.27 -21.11
C THR A 12 -31.28 -1.69 -19.82
N ALA A 13 -31.86 -2.03 -18.68
CA ALA A 13 -31.22 -1.76 -17.40
C ALA A 13 -30.00 -2.68 -17.28
N ALA A 14 -28.80 -2.09 -17.22
CA ALA A 14 -27.62 -2.87 -16.86
C ALA A 14 -27.73 -3.18 -15.35
N ILE A 15 -28.00 -4.43 -15.01
CA ILE A 15 -27.92 -4.92 -13.63
C ILE A 15 -26.44 -5.14 -13.34
N ILE A 16 -25.83 -4.23 -12.59
CA ILE A 16 -24.47 -4.45 -12.09
C ILE A 16 -24.60 -5.29 -10.82
N PRO A 17 -24.12 -6.55 -10.83
CA PRO A 17 -24.17 -7.37 -9.62
C PRO A 17 -23.29 -6.73 -8.54
N PRO A 18 -23.67 -6.85 -7.25
CA PRO A 18 -22.80 -6.41 -6.17
C PRO A 18 -21.47 -7.18 -6.23
N LEU A 19 -20.37 -6.48 -5.94
CA LEU A 19 -19.04 -7.09 -5.93
C LEU A 19 -18.97 -8.20 -4.87
N THR A 20 -18.30 -9.30 -5.21
CA THR A 20 -17.94 -10.33 -4.24
C THR A 20 -16.90 -9.80 -3.24
N GLU A 21 -16.74 -10.48 -2.11
CA GLU A 21 -15.74 -10.11 -1.11
C GLU A 21 -14.33 -10.01 -1.70
N THR A 22 -13.95 -11.01 -2.51
CA THR A 22 -12.66 -11.02 -3.21
C THR A 22 -12.51 -9.84 -4.17
N GLN A 23 -13.58 -9.44 -4.86
CA GLN A 23 -13.56 -8.29 -5.76
C GLN A 23 -13.43 -6.97 -5.00
N ARG A 24 -14.12 -6.83 -3.85
CA ARG A 24 -13.99 -5.66 -2.98
C ARG A 24 -12.58 -5.53 -2.43
N ARG A 25 -12.02 -6.61 -1.88
CA ARG A 25 -10.65 -6.61 -1.36
C ARG A 25 -9.62 -6.32 -2.45
N THR A 26 -9.78 -6.90 -3.65
CA THR A 26 -8.88 -6.61 -4.78
C THR A 26 -8.94 -5.14 -5.20
N ALA A 27 -10.13 -4.52 -5.18
CA ALA A 27 -10.27 -3.10 -5.46
C ALA A 27 -9.60 -2.25 -4.37
N ALA A 28 -9.84 -2.56 -3.09
CA ALA A 28 -9.23 -1.86 -1.95
C ALA A 28 -7.69 -1.92 -1.99
N LEU A 29 -7.10 -3.08 -2.30
CA LEU A 29 -5.65 -3.23 -2.46
C LEU A 29 -5.12 -2.34 -3.59
N ARG A 30 -5.80 -2.25 -4.73
CA ARG A 30 -5.39 -1.41 -5.86
C ARG A 30 -5.49 0.09 -5.54
N GLU A 31 -6.56 0.49 -4.88
CA GLU A 31 -6.76 1.88 -4.46
C GLU A 31 -5.71 2.31 -3.43
N MET A 32 -5.49 1.48 -2.41
CA MET A 32 -4.48 1.71 -1.38
C MET A 32 -3.06 1.74 -1.95
N ASP A 33 -2.75 0.86 -2.92
CA ASP A 33 -1.46 0.86 -3.62
C ASP A 33 -1.21 2.19 -4.37
N ALA A 34 -2.21 2.68 -5.10
CA ALA A 34 -2.13 3.95 -5.82
C ALA A 34 -1.98 5.15 -4.86
N ASP A 35 -2.70 5.12 -3.74
CA ASP A 35 -2.57 6.14 -2.71
C ASP A 35 -1.19 6.11 -2.06
N LEU A 36 -0.70 4.94 -1.65
CA LEU A 36 0.63 4.80 -1.06
C LEU A 36 1.72 5.30 -2.01
N HIS A 37 1.61 5.00 -3.31
CA HIS A 37 2.54 5.52 -4.31
C HIS A 37 2.59 7.05 -4.31
N ARG A 38 1.43 7.73 -4.30
CA ARG A 38 1.34 9.19 -4.19
C ARG A 38 1.95 9.70 -2.88
N VAL A 39 1.68 9.02 -1.78
CA VAL A 39 2.14 9.38 -0.42
C VAL A 39 3.67 9.31 -0.34
N LEU A 40 4.28 8.30 -0.96
CA LEU A 40 5.73 8.17 -1.06
C LEU A 40 6.37 9.29 -1.90
N ILE A 41 5.81 9.61 -3.07
CA ILE A 41 6.30 10.70 -3.92
C ILE A 41 6.21 12.06 -3.19
N GLN A 42 5.13 12.27 -2.45
CA GLN A 42 4.85 13.53 -1.76
C GLN A 42 5.46 13.60 -0.36
N ASP A 43 6.17 12.56 0.08
CA ASP A 43 6.78 12.43 1.41
C ASP A 43 5.77 12.72 2.55
N LEU A 44 4.58 12.12 2.45
CA LEU A 44 3.52 12.29 3.43
C LEU A 44 3.65 11.31 4.61
N MET A 45 2.93 11.63 5.68
CA MET A 45 2.76 10.76 6.84
C MET A 45 1.65 9.75 6.59
N VAL A 46 1.84 8.52 7.04
CA VAL A 46 0.81 7.51 7.25
C VAL A 46 0.31 7.66 8.69
N VAL A 47 -0.97 7.96 8.84
CA VAL A 47 -1.63 8.22 10.13
C VAL A 47 -2.61 7.08 10.38
N ARG A 48 -2.37 6.31 11.43
CA ARG A 48 -3.19 5.17 11.85
C ARG A 48 -3.83 5.50 13.20
N GLN A 49 -5.09 5.14 13.38
CA GLN A 49 -5.89 5.55 14.54
C GLN A 49 -5.28 5.23 15.92
N HIS A 50 -4.52 4.14 16.03
CA HIS A 50 -3.98 3.65 17.31
C HIS A 50 -2.45 3.52 17.33
N GLU A 51 -1.76 4.05 16.32
CA GLU A 51 -0.31 3.99 16.21
C GLU A 51 0.30 5.38 16.06
N ALA A 52 1.63 5.46 16.19
CA ALA A 52 2.34 6.69 15.93
C ALA A 52 2.31 7.01 14.42
N ASP A 53 2.19 8.30 14.09
CA ASP A 53 2.36 8.77 12.73
C ASP A 53 3.77 8.44 12.23
N GLN A 54 3.86 7.83 11.06
CA GLN A 54 5.13 7.47 10.43
C GLN A 54 5.25 8.15 9.07
N ARG A 55 6.46 8.54 8.65
CA ARG A 55 6.66 8.90 7.25
C ARG A 55 6.41 7.65 6.39
N ALA A 56 5.91 7.82 5.18
CA ALA A 56 5.63 6.69 4.30
C ALA A 56 6.84 5.77 4.06
N ALA A 57 8.04 6.34 3.96
CA ALA A 57 9.27 5.56 3.85
C ALA A 57 9.60 4.75 5.13
N GLU A 58 9.31 5.29 6.31
CA GLU A 58 9.48 4.60 7.59
C GLU A 58 8.45 3.48 7.72
N ALA A 59 7.20 3.75 7.35
CA ALA A 59 6.13 2.75 7.33
C ALA A 59 6.44 1.59 6.36
N LEU A 60 7.05 1.89 5.20
CA LEU A 60 7.51 0.86 4.25
C LEU A 60 8.56 -0.05 4.89
N TYR A 61 9.54 0.54 5.57
CA TYR A 61 10.58 -0.24 6.24
C TYR A 61 9.99 -1.09 7.37
N ALA A 62 9.14 -0.50 8.22
CA ALA A 62 8.47 -1.19 9.32
C ALA A 62 7.61 -2.37 8.82
N ALA A 63 6.95 -2.24 7.66
CA ALA A 63 6.15 -3.32 7.07
C ALA A 63 6.99 -4.53 6.63
N THR A 64 8.32 -4.40 6.56
CA THR A 64 9.22 -5.53 6.28
C THR A 64 9.72 -6.24 7.53
N GLU A 65 9.50 -5.70 8.71
CA GLU A 65 9.90 -6.33 9.96
C GLU A 65 9.19 -7.68 10.14
N ALA A 66 9.95 -8.69 10.54
CA ALA A 66 9.48 -10.07 10.65
C ALA A 66 8.96 -10.68 9.33
N ARG A 67 9.35 -10.12 8.18
CA ARG A 67 9.09 -10.67 6.84
C ARG A 67 10.41 -11.15 6.22
N PRO A 68 10.80 -12.43 6.40
CA PRO A 68 12.14 -12.91 6.04
C PRO A 68 12.54 -12.64 4.58
N ALA A 69 11.59 -12.73 3.65
CA ALA A 69 11.86 -12.47 2.23
C ALA A 69 12.20 -10.99 1.95
N ALA A 70 11.51 -10.07 2.64
CA ALA A 70 11.76 -8.64 2.49
C ALA A 70 13.05 -8.23 3.20
N GLU A 71 13.28 -8.73 4.42
CA GLU A 71 14.53 -8.49 5.17
C GLU A 71 15.76 -9.00 4.39
N LEU A 72 15.66 -10.19 3.79
CA LEU A 72 16.73 -10.73 2.94
C LEU A 72 16.98 -9.85 1.72
N ALA A 73 15.93 -9.42 1.01
CA ALA A 73 16.07 -8.54 -0.15
C ALA A 73 16.74 -7.20 0.21
N PHE A 74 16.38 -6.64 1.38
CA PHE A 74 17.03 -5.44 1.90
C PHE A 74 18.51 -5.68 2.21
N ALA A 75 18.81 -6.76 2.93
CA ALA A 75 20.19 -7.13 3.26
C ALA A 75 21.05 -7.33 2.01
N MET A 76 20.49 -7.93 0.95
CA MET A 76 21.18 -8.07 -0.34
C MET A 76 21.47 -6.72 -0.99
N ALA A 77 20.52 -5.78 -0.98
CA ALA A 77 20.74 -4.43 -1.51
C ALA A 77 21.85 -3.69 -0.77
N VAL A 78 21.85 -3.76 0.57
CA VAL A 78 22.89 -3.17 1.42
C VAL A 78 24.25 -3.83 1.16
N ALA A 79 24.31 -5.17 1.15
CA ALA A 79 25.54 -5.90 0.92
C ALA A 79 26.15 -5.57 -0.45
N SER A 80 25.34 -5.54 -1.51
CA SER A 80 25.78 -5.14 -2.85
C SER A 80 26.29 -3.70 -2.88
N SER A 81 25.62 -2.78 -2.20
CA SER A 81 26.05 -1.39 -2.11
C SER A 81 27.40 -1.25 -1.39
N VAL A 82 27.60 -1.98 -0.28
CA VAL A 82 28.86 -1.95 0.50
C VAL A 82 30.02 -2.56 -0.28
N ARG A 83 29.78 -3.61 -1.06
CA ARG A 83 30.80 -4.22 -1.94
C ARG A 83 31.19 -3.31 -3.12
N GLY A 84 30.39 -2.29 -3.41
CA GLY A 84 30.58 -1.44 -4.59
C GLY A 84 30.18 -2.15 -5.88
N ASP A 85 29.20 -3.06 -5.82
CA ASP A 85 28.62 -3.68 -7.03
C ASP A 85 28.02 -2.60 -7.95
N GLU A 86 27.82 -2.93 -9.22
CA GLU A 86 27.22 -2.00 -10.19
C GLU A 86 25.84 -1.48 -9.71
N LEU A 87 25.54 -0.21 -10.00
CA LEU A 87 24.28 0.42 -9.60
C LEU A 87 23.04 -0.33 -10.11
N ALA A 88 23.14 -1.01 -11.25
CA ALA A 88 22.05 -1.84 -11.77
C ALA A 88 21.75 -3.05 -10.85
N VAL A 89 22.79 -3.67 -10.27
CA VAL A 89 22.68 -4.80 -9.34
C VAL A 89 22.08 -4.33 -8.02
N VAL A 90 22.63 -3.24 -7.46
CA VAL A 90 22.10 -2.62 -6.23
C VAL A 90 20.63 -2.23 -6.42
N GLY A 91 20.32 -1.60 -7.56
CA GLY A 91 18.96 -1.18 -7.92
C GLY A 91 18.00 -2.35 -8.10
N ALA A 92 18.45 -3.50 -8.62
CA ALA A 92 17.62 -4.69 -8.75
C ALA A 92 17.20 -5.25 -7.37
N HIS A 93 18.16 -5.39 -6.44
CA HIS A 93 17.87 -5.83 -5.08
C HIS A 93 16.98 -4.83 -4.33
N PHE A 94 17.26 -3.54 -4.46
CA PHE A 94 16.43 -2.49 -3.86
C PHE A 94 15.00 -2.50 -4.41
N ARG A 95 14.82 -2.69 -5.73
CA ARG A 95 13.50 -2.79 -6.35
C ARG A 95 12.73 -4.01 -5.84
N GLN A 96 13.40 -5.15 -5.70
CA GLN A 96 12.78 -6.36 -5.15
C GLN A 96 12.31 -6.11 -3.70
N TRP A 97 13.15 -5.49 -2.87
CA TRP A 97 12.76 -5.10 -1.52
C TRP A 97 11.56 -4.15 -1.54
N ALA A 98 11.61 -3.09 -2.36
CA ALA A 98 10.54 -2.08 -2.42
C ALA A 98 9.19 -2.69 -2.82
N LEU A 99 9.17 -3.63 -3.76
CA LEU A 99 7.94 -4.35 -4.15
C LEU A 99 7.36 -5.18 -3.01
N LEU A 100 8.21 -5.88 -2.25
CA LEU A 100 7.78 -6.66 -1.08
C LEU A 100 7.27 -5.75 0.03
N ALA A 101 8.03 -4.69 0.36
CA ALA A 101 7.66 -3.70 1.37
C ALA A 101 6.32 -3.03 1.05
N GLN A 102 6.12 -2.60 -0.20
CA GLN A 102 4.88 -2.00 -0.66
C GLN A 102 3.72 -2.99 -0.57
N GLY A 103 3.89 -4.22 -1.03
CA GLY A 103 2.85 -5.25 -0.94
C GLY A 103 2.42 -5.56 0.49
N HIS A 104 3.38 -5.67 1.43
CA HIS A 104 3.09 -5.87 2.85
C HIS A 104 2.37 -4.67 3.44
N LEU A 105 2.90 -3.45 3.24
CA LEU A 105 2.29 -2.25 3.78
C LEU A 105 0.87 -2.04 3.25
N VAL A 106 0.63 -2.22 1.95
CA VAL A 106 -0.71 -2.10 1.36
C VAL A 106 -1.68 -3.11 1.96
N SER A 107 -1.25 -4.37 2.12
CA SER A 107 -2.09 -5.40 2.76
C SER A 107 -2.42 -5.01 4.19
N ASP A 108 -1.42 -4.63 4.99
CA ASP A 108 -1.61 -4.28 6.40
C ASP A 108 -2.55 -3.06 6.54
N LEU A 109 -2.42 -2.03 5.70
CA LEU A 109 -3.30 -0.87 5.71
C LEU A 109 -4.74 -1.21 5.29
N VAL A 110 -4.94 -2.10 4.33
CA VAL A 110 -6.28 -2.58 3.96
C VAL A 110 -6.88 -3.40 5.08
N ASP A 111 -6.11 -4.27 5.73
CA ASP A 111 -6.57 -5.07 6.87
C ASP A 111 -7.03 -4.16 8.03
N LEU A 112 -6.30 -3.08 8.32
CA LEU A 112 -6.72 -2.08 9.30
C LEU A 112 -8.06 -1.42 8.92
N CYS A 113 -8.25 -1.08 7.64
CA CYS A 113 -9.51 -0.51 7.16
C CYS A 113 -10.67 -1.51 7.22
N ASP A 114 -10.42 -2.78 6.89
CA ASP A 114 -11.39 -3.88 6.99
C ASP A 114 -11.81 -4.11 8.47
N ASP A 115 -10.88 -3.93 9.41
CA ASP A 115 -11.12 -3.94 10.86
C ASP A 115 -11.82 -2.66 11.39
N GLY A 116 -12.16 -1.73 10.50
CA GLY A 116 -12.85 -0.48 10.83
C GLY A 116 -11.95 0.61 11.42
N GLN A 117 -10.63 0.43 11.38
CA GLN A 117 -9.68 1.45 11.81
C GLN A 117 -9.49 2.51 10.74
N ARG A 118 -9.30 3.75 11.20
CA ARG A 118 -9.04 4.86 10.30
C ARG A 118 -7.56 4.93 9.90
N VAL A 119 -7.30 4.82 8.59
CA VAL A 119 -6.02 5.13 7.95
C VAL A 119 -6.17 6.41 7.14
N THR A 120 -5.27 7.37 7.33
CA THR A 120 -5.24 8.60 6.54
C THR A 120 -3.81 8.99 6.15
N PHE A 121 -3.70 9.88 5.15
CA PHE A 121 -2.42 10.39 4.70
C PHE A 121 -2.40 11.91 4.82
N ALA A 122 -1.41 12.45 5.52
CA ALA A 122 -1.37 13.87 5.85
C ALA A 122 0.04 14.44 5.79
N ARG A 123 0.14 15.75 5.64
CA ARG A 123 1.41 16.46 5.88
C ARG A 123 1.73 16.43 7.37
N ARG A 124 3.02 16.48 7.69
CA ARG A 124 3.48 16.60 9.09
C ARG A 124 2.79 17.78 9.78
N GLY A 125 2.18 17.51 10.93
CA GLY A 125 1.48 18.52 11.75
C GLY A 125 -0.01 18.72 11.43
N TRP A 126 -0.60 17.96 10.49
CA TRP A 126 -2.04 18.02 10.18
C TRP A 126 -2.86 16.88 10.80
N SER A 127 -2.23 16.00 11.60
CA SER A 127 -2.79 14.71 12.03
C SER A 127 -3.80 14.76 13.20
N LYS A 128 -4.01 15.92 13.86
CA LYS A 128 -5.00 16.02 14.95
C LYS A 128 -5.82 17.31 14.87
N ALA A 129 -6.97 17.23 14.20
CA ALA A 129 -8.12 18.09 14.41
C ALA A 129 -9.32 17.19 14.73
#